data_AF-A0A060CRW3-F1
#
_entry.id   AF-A0A060CRW3-F1
#
_cell.length_a   1.000
_cell.length_b   1.000
_cell.length_c   1.000
_cell.angle_alpha   90.00
_cell.angle_beta   90.00
_cell.angle_gamma   90.00
#
_symmetry.space_group_name_H-M   'P 1'
#
loop_
_entity.id
_entity.type
_entity.pdbx_description
1 polymer ?
#
loop_
_entity_poly.entity_id
_entity_poly.type
_entity_poly.pdbx_seq_one_letter_code
_entity_poly.pdbx_strand_id
1 'polypeptide(L)'
;QEDMHNIVDYTRNWGKSVVKWSLAVDQNMGPHNGGCGTCTGLITVHNGDSRSGQVDYTIEYYDMGHLTKFVKPGAYRIDSTAGTAVPNVAWRNPDGSKALIAYNDSGSAQSLKVNWGGESFTYSLPAKTTATFTWSGTQSGGGTGGTGQITGYGGKCVDVAGASSANGTAV
;
A
#
# COMPACT_ATOMS: atom_id res chain seq x y z
N GLN A 1 0.30 -6.38 8.34
CA GLN A 1 0.30 -5.40 9.46
C GLN A 1 1.70 -4.85 9.67
N GLU A 2 2.68 -5.68 10.04
CA GLU A 2 4.07 -5.23 10.26
C GLU A 2 4.68 -4.56 9.02
N ASP A 3 4.44 -5.11 7.83
CA ASP A 3 5.01 -4.59 6.59
C ASP A 3 4.58 -3.18 6.23
N MET A 4 3.33 -2.83 6.52
CA MET A 4 2.83 -1.48 6.29
C MET A 4 3.51 -0.48 7.19
N HIS A 5 3.72 -0.82 8.47
CA HIS A 5 4.53 0.00 9.36
C HIS A 5 5.96 0.12 8.84
N ASN A 6 6.61 -0.99 8.47
CA ASN A 6 7.97 -0.97 7.93
C ASN A 6 8.09 -0.10 6.66
N ILE A 7 7.15 -0.22 5.72
CA ILE A 7 7.13 0.62 4.51
C ILE A 7 6.99 2.10 4.88
N VAL A 8 6.05 2.45 5.76
CA VAL A 8 5.83 3.84 6.17
C VAL A 8 7.04 4.37 6.94
N ASP A 9 7.47 3.68 8.00
CA ASP A 9 8.47 4.15 8.94
C ASP A 9 9.84 4.25 8.28
N TYR A 10 10.29 3.23 7.55
CA TYR A 10 11.60 3.28 6.91
C TYR A 10 11.66 4.38 5.87
N THR A 11 10.61 4.56 5.06
CA THR A 11 10.62 5.58 4.00
C THR A 11 10.43 6.99 4.54
N ARG A 12 9.71 7.18 5.65
CA ARG A 12 9.69 8.45 6.40
C ARG A 12 11.03 8.75 7.07
N ASN A 13 11.81 7.71 7.41
CA ASN A 13 13.13 7.80 8.03
C ASN A 13 14.28 7.57 7.01
N TRP A 14 14.16 8.18 5.83
CA TRP A 14 15.21 8.27 4.79
C TRP A 14 15.56 6.98 4.03
N GLY A 15 14.87 5.87 4.30
CA GLY A 15 14.92 4.67 3.48
C GLY A 15 14.50 4.98 2.04
N LYS A 16 15.35 4.61 1.08
CA LYS A 16 15.11 4.84 -0.37
C LYS A 16 14.56 3.62 -1.09
N SER A 17 14.53 2.47 -0.42
CA SER A 17 14.08 1.20 -0.97
C SER A 17 13.46 0.33 0.13
N VAL A 18 12.52 -0.51 -0.30
CA VAL A 18 11.98 -1.61 0.51
C VAL A 18 12.17 -2.87 -0.32
N VAL A 19 12.84 -3.87 0.25
CA VAL A 19 13.16 -5.12 -0.42
C VAL A 19 12.62 -6.26 0.44
N LYS A 20 11.75 -7.07 -0.15
CA LYS A 20 11.25 -8.31 0.45
C LYS A 20 12.20 -9.45 0.16
N TRP A 21 12.23 -10.44 1.05
CA TRP A 21 13.15 -11.56 0.97
C TRP A 21 12.79 -12.51 -0.17
N SER A 22 11.71 -13.27 -0.01
CA SER A 22 11.28 -14.25 -1.01
C SER A 22 10.26 -13.66 -1.97
N LEU A 23 10.51 -13.76 -3.27
CA LEU A 23 9.49 -13.49 -4.28
C LEU A 23 8.39 -14.57 -4.23
N ALA A 24 8.79 -15.84 -4.19
CA ALA A 24 7.90 -16.99 -4.18
C ALA A 24 8.40 -18.06 -3.21
N VAL A 25 7.46 -18.74 -2.56
CA VAL A 25 7.67 -19.98 -1.80
C VAL A 25 6.57 -20.97 -2.18
N ASP A 26 6.72 -22.25 -1.85
CA ASP A 26 5.67 -23.23 -2.06
C ASP A 26 4.57 -23.18 -0.97
N GLN A 27 3.51 -23.98 -1.13
CA GLN A 27 2.38 -24.04 -0.20
C GLN A 27 2.76 -24.54 1.21
N ASN A 28 3.97 -25.08 1.37
CA ASN A 28 4.54 -25.50 2.65
C ASN A 28 5.59 -24.48 3.16
N MET A 29 5.62 -23.26 2.59
CA MET A 29 6.55 -22.18 2.93
C MET A 29 8.03 -22.52 2.64
N GLY A 30 8.28 -23.47 1.75
CA GLY A 30 9.60 -23.93 1.36
C GLY A 30 10.00 -23.56 -0.08
N PRO A 31 11.17 -24.05 -0.54
CA PRO A 31 12.20 -24.71 0.27
C PRO A 31 12.99 -23.69 1.10
N HIS A 32 13.40 -24.09 2.31
CA HIS A 32 14.34 -23.34 3.14
C HIS A 32 15.31 -24.31 3.84
N ASN A 33 16.55 -23.88 4.09
CA ASN A 33 17.57 -24.70 4.74
C ASN A 33 17.66 -24.36 6.25
N GLY A 34 16.57 -24.60 6.98
CA GLY A 34 16.39 -24.08 8.35
C GLY A 34 15.96 -22.59 8.37
N GLY A 35 16.03 -21.95 9.55
CA GLY A 35 15.59 -20.56 9.70
C GLY A 35 14.08 -20.41 9.89
N CYS A 36 13.46 -19.49 9.13
CA CYS A 36 12.04 -19.16 9.29
C CYS A 36 11.14 -20.20 8.62
N GLY A 37 10.42 -20.99 9.43
CA GLY A 37 9.45 -21.98 8.95
C GLY A 37 8.04 -21.44 8.72
N THR A 38 7.81 -20.14 8.97
CA THR A 38 6.50 -19.48 8.82
C THR A 38 6.54 -18.29 7.86
N CYS A 39 7.61 -18.15 7.10
CA CYS A 39 7.81 -17.00 6.21
C CYS A 39 7.09 -17.22 4.89
N THR A 40 6.32 -16.22 4.49
CA THR A 40 5.66 -16.18 3.18
C THR A 40 6.48 -15.40 2.16
N GLY A 41 6.38 -15.79 0.89
CA GLY A 41 6.83 -14.96 -0.24
C GLY A 41 5.73 -13.98 -0.67
N LEU A 42 6.03 -13.11 -1.65
CA LEU A 42 4.97 -12.32 -2.31
C LEU A 42 3.87 -13.23 -2.86
N ILE A 43 4.27 -14.36 -3.44
CA ILE A 43 3.34 -15.36 -3.94
C ILE A 43 3.65 -16.75 -3.38
N THR A 44 2.62 -17.57 -3.32
CA THR A 44 2.74 -19.02 -3.15
C THR A 44 2.63 -19.68 -4.51
N VAL A 45 3.60 -20.50 -4.88
CA VAL A 45 3.56 -21.32 -6.11
C VAL A 45 3.35 -22.76 -5.69
N HIS A 46 2.18 -23.31 -6.01
CA HIS A 46 1.85 -24.68 -5.67
C HIS A 46 2.75 -25.67 -6.39
N ASN A 47 3.31 -26.63 -5.65
CA ASN A 47 4.23 -27.63 -6.16
C ASN A 47 3.95 -29.02 -5.55
N GLY A 48 3.65 -30.00 -6.40
CA GLY A 48 3.49 -31.39 -5.98
C GLY A 48 2.17 -31.74 -5.26
N ASP A 49 1.24 -30.78 -5.15
CA ASP A 49 -0.13 -31.01 -4.68
C ASP A 49 -1.14 -31.02 -5.86
N SER A 50 -2.44 -31.10 -5.56
CA SER A 50 -3.51 -31.07 -6.57
C SER A 50 -3.65 -29.74 -7.31
N ARG A 51 -2.96 -28.69 -6.84
CA ARG A 51 -2.94 -27.35 -7.40
C ARG A 51 -1.60 -27.02 -8.07
N SER A 52 -0.73 -28.01 -8.28
CA SER A 52 0.63 -27.79 -8.81
C SER A 52 0.63 -26.89 -10.05
N GLY A 53 1.47 -25.85 -10.03
CA GLY A 53 1.56 -24.82 -11.06
C GLY A 53 0.61 -23.62 -10.88
N GLN A 54 -0.32 -23.66 -9.93
CA GLN A 54 -1.17 -22.51 -9.57
C GLN A 54 -0.44 -21.54 -8.64
N VAL A 55 -0.90 -20.29 -8.63
CA VAL A 55 -0.32 -19.19 -7.85
C VAL A 55 -1.37 -18.57 -6.93
N ASP A 56 -1.05 -18.45 -5.65
CA ASP A 56 -1.80 -17.64 -4.69
C ASP A 56 -1.04 -16.36 -4.37
N TYR A 57 -1.74 -15.23 -4.32
CA TYR A 57 -1.18 -13.96 -3.86
C TYR A 57 -1.29 -13.89 -2.35
N THR A 58 -0.16 -13.70 -1.67
CA THR A 58 -0.14 -13.58 -0.21
C THR A 58 -0.41 -12.13 0.20
N ILE A 59 -0.58 -11.88 1.49
CA ILE A 59 -0.68 -10.52 2.02
C ILE A 59 0.53 -9.64 1.62
N GLU A 60 1.71 -10.25 1.54
CA GLU A 60 2.96 -9.61 1.15
C GLU A 60 2.87 -8.97 -0.25
N TYR A 61 2.18 -9.63 -1.19
CA TYR A 61 1.96 -9.10 -2.54
C TYR A 61 1.05 -7.88 -2.54
N TYR A 62 -0.01 -7.89 -1.74
CA TYR A 62 -0.90 -6.75 -1.65
C TYR A 62 -0.24 -5.59 -0.93
N ASP A 63 0.49 -5.87 0.15
CA ASP A 63 1.24 -4.87 0.91
C ASP A 63 2.30 -4.18 0.04
N MET A 64 3.14 -4.95 -0.66
CA MET A 64 4.07 -4.37 -1.64
C MET A 64 3.37 -3.74 -2.85
N GLY A 65 2.16 -4.20 -3.19
CA GLY A 65 1.33 -3.64 -4.25
C GLY A 65 0.91 -2.20 -3.97
N HIS A 66 0.60 -1.85 -2.72
CA HIS A 66 0.28 -0.48 -2.30
C HIS A 66 1.43 0.51 -2.55
N LEU A 67 2.67 0.02 -2.57
CA LEU A 67 3.86 0.80 -2.92
C LEU A 67 4.15 0.73 -4.43
N THR A 68 4.46 -0.47 -4.94
CA THR A 68 5.07 -0.66 -6.26
C THR A 68 4.16 -0.33 -7.44
N LYS A 69 2.84 -0.43 -7.29
CA LYS A 69 1.90 -0.08 -8.35
C LYS A 69 1.80 1.43 -8.55
N PHE A 70 2.03 2.22 -7.52
CA PHE A 70 1.68 3.65 -7.47
C PHE A 70 2.89 4.58 -7.31
N VAL A 71 3.98 4.10 -6.73
CA VAL A 71 5.24 4.82 -6.57
C VAL A 71 6.25 4.30 -7.58
N LYS A 72 6.66 5.17 -8.52
CA LYS A 72 7.51 4.81 -9.66
C LYS A 72 9.00 5.02 -9.35
N PRO A 73 9.91 4.28 -10.00
CA PRO A 73 11.34 4.57 -9.93
C PRO A 73 11.61 6.05 -10.24
N GLY A 74 12.43 6.69 -9.42
CA GLY A 74 12.69 8.14 -9.49
C GLY A 74 11.70 9.01 -8.72
N ALA A 75 10.64 8.44 -8.14
CA ALA A 75 9.79 9.17 -7.21
C ALA A 75 10.59 9.59 -5.97
N TYR A 76 10.24 10.74 -5.41
CA TYR A 76 10.80 11.20 -4.14
C TYR A 76 9.69 11.39 -3.11
N ARG A 77 10.01 11.07 -1.86
CA ARG A 77 9.09 11.31 -0.73
C ARG A 77 8.83 12.81 -0.61
N ILE A 78 7.58 13.18 -0.47
CA ILE A 78 7.17 14.55 -0.13
C ILE A 78 6.66 14.59 1.31
N ASP A 79 6.63 15.78 1.88
CA ASP A 79 6.15 15.94 3.24
C ASP A 79 4.65 15.64 3.37
N SER A 80 4.26 15.03 4.50
CA SER A 80 2.88 14.75 4.85
C SER A 80 2.72 14.72 6.36
N THR A 81 1.61 15.30 6.85
CA THR A 81 1.21 15.17 8.25
C THR A 81 0.71 13.77 8.53
N ALA A 82 1.14 13.16 9.64
CA ALA A 82 0.69 11.83 10.05
C ALA A 82 0.34 11.82 11.54
N GLY A 83 -0.79 11.19 11.87
CA GLY A 83 -1.15 10.86 13.25
C GLY A 83 -0.76 9.43 13.58
N THR A 84 -0.83 9.06 14.86
CA THR A 84 -0.51 7.70 15.32
C THR A 84 -1.53 6.65 14.88
N ALA A 85 -2.81 7.03 14.76
CA ALA A 85 -3.88 6.11 14.35
C ALA A 85 -3.84 5.75 12.85
N VAL A 86 -3.35 6.68 12.02
CA VAL A 86 -3.24 6.51 10.57
C VAL A 86 -1.83 6.94 10.11
N PRO A 87 -0.80 6.10 10.35
CA PRO A 87 0.49 6.28 9.70
C PRO A 87 0.32 6.37 8.18
N ASN A 88 1.09 7.26 7.56
CA ASN A 88 1.02 7.47 6.12
C ASN A 88 2.35 7.94 5.55
N VAL A 89 2.51 7.85 4.24
CA VAL A 89 3.65 8.41 3.52
C VAL A 89 3.24 8.79 2.11
N ALA A 90 3.76 9.93 1.63
CA ALA A 90 3.44 10.49 0.35
C ALA A 90 4.67 10.61 -0.56
N TRP A 91 4.45 10.43 -1.86
CA TRP A 91 5.48 10.58 -2.90
C TRP A 91 4.99 11.48 -4.03
N ARG A 92 5.97 12.09 -4.71
CA ARG A 92 5.80 12.63 -6.05
C ARG A 92 6.55 11.77 -7.05
N ASN A 93 5.82 11.24 -8.02
CA ASN A 93 6.38 10.52 -9.14
C ASN A 93 7.06 11.47 -10.15
N PRO A 94 7.95 10.96 -11.02
CA PRO A 94 8.61 11.78 -12.05
C PRO A 94 7.64 12.48 -13.01
N ASP A 95 6.49 11.86 -13.31
CA ASP A 95 5.43 12.45 -14.13
C ASP A 95 4.63 13.57 -13.43
N GLY A 96 4.94 13.85 -12.16
CA GLY A 96 4.29 14.86 -11.34
C GLY A 96 3.11 14.35 -10.51
N SER A 97 2.58 13.15 -10.80
CA SER A 97 1.52 12.53 -10.01
C SER A 97 1.95 12.27 -8.56
N LYS A 98 0.98 12.17 -7.67
CA LYS A 98 1.19 11.86 -6.26
C LYS A 98 0.61 10.51 -5.92
N ALA A 99 1.23 9.88 -4.94
CA ALA A 99 0.70 8.71 -4.27
C ALA A 99 0.79 8.93 -2.76
N LEU A 100 -0.29 8.65 -2.04
CA LEU A 100 -0.34 8.62 -0.58
C LEU A 100 -0.76 7.22 -0.15
N ILE A 101 0.10 6.54 0.58
CA ILE A 101 -0.25 5.30 1.28
C ILE A 101 -0.67 5.70 2.70
N ALA A 102 -1.85 5.26 3.14
CA ALA A 102 -2.33 5.44 4.50
C ALA A 102 -2.80 4.10 5.06
N TYR A 103 -2.37 3.80 6.28
CA TYR A 103 -2.71 2.55 6.97
C TYR A 103 -3.43 2.86 8.27
N ASN A 104 -4.65 2.35 8.44
CA ASN A 104 -5.37 2.42 9.70
C ASN A 104 -5.04 1.19 10.55
N ASP A 105 -4.16 1.35 11.54
CA ASP A 105 -3.81 0.27 12.46
C ASP A 105 -4.77 0.17 13.66
N SER A 106 -5.79 1.02 13.74
CA SER A 106 -6.75 0.96 14.84
C SER A 106 -7.79 -0.16 14.64
N GLY A 107 -8.52 -0.46 15.72
CA GLY A 107 -9.62 -1.43 15.73
C GLY A 107 -10.96 -0.87 15.24
N SER A 108 -11.01 0.39 14.78
CA SER A 108 -12.22 1.05 14.29
C SER A 108 -11.95 1.87 13.03
N ALA A 109 -12.99 2.26 12.30
CA ALA A 109 -12.82 3.14 11.15
C ALA A 109 -12.28 4.52 11.58
N GLN A 110 -11.37 5.09 10.79
CA GLN A 110 -10.78 6.40 11.01
C GLN A 110 -11.14 7.34 9.86
N SER A 111 -11.51 8.57 10.18
CA SER A 111 -11.73 9.61 9.17
C SER A 111 -10.39 10.20 8.76
N LEU A 112 -10.00 10.03 7.49
CA LEU A 112 -8.81 10.61 6.89
C LEU A 112 -9.22 11.76 5.98
N LYS A 113 -8.72 12.98 6.25
CA LYS A 113 -8.83 14.10 5.32
C LYS A 113 -7.50 14.35 4.63
N VAL A 114 -7.49 14.22 3.31
CA VAL A 114 -6.34 14.56 2.47
C VAL A 114 -6.53 15.97 1.94
N ASN A 115 -5.55 16.85 2.20
CA ASN A 115 -5.56 18.23 1.74
C ASN A 115 -4.30 18.47 0.90
N TRP A 116 -4.48 19.02 -0.30
CA TRP A 116 -3.36 19.33 -1.18
C TRP A 116 -3.75 20.46 -2.14
N GLY A 117 -2.94 21.53 -2.21
CA GLY A 117 -3.12 22.61 -3.19
C GLY A 117 -4.46 23.36 -3.12
N GLY A 118 -5.12 23.41 -1.95
CA GLY A 118 -6.44 24.03 -1.79
C GLY A 118 -7.61 23.08 -2.10
N GLU A 119 -7.33 21.89 -2.62
CA GLU A 119 -8.29 20.81 -2.76
C GLU A 119 -8.23 19.87 -1.56
N SER A 120 -9.36 19.22 -1.27
CA SER A 120 -9.41 18.21 -0.23
C SER A 120 -10.51 17.19 -0.45
N PHE A 121 -10.31 16.01 0.10
CA PHE A 121 -11.36 15.02 0.25
C PHE A 121 -11.26 14.36 1.62
N THR A 122 -12.35 13.73 2.05
CA THR A 122 -12.40 12.91 3.25
C THR A 122 -12.74 11.48 2.87
N TYR A 123 -12.08 10.52 3.50
CA TYR A 123 -12.32 9.09 3.32
C TYR A 123 -12.46 8.42 4.70
N SER A 124 -13.44 7.54 4.84
CA SER A 124 -13.60 6.72 6.05
C SER A 124 -12.78 5.44 5.87
N LEU A 125 -11.55 5.42 6.41
CA LEU A 125 -10.62 4.31 6.29
C LEU A 125 -10.98 3.21 7.30
N PRO A 126 -11.43 2.01 6.87
CA PRO A 126 -11.84 0.95 7.79
C PRO A 126 -10.71 0.48 8.71
N ALA A 127 -11.08 -0.18 9.81
CA ALA A 127 -10.12 -0.77 10.75
C ALA A 127 -9.19 -1.75 10.04
N LYS A 128 -7.90 -1.73 10.37
CA LYS A 128 -6.88 -2.66 9.83
C LYS A 128 -6.79 -2.65 8.29
N THR A 129 -7.05 -1.50 7.67
CA THR A 129 -7.05 -1.33 6.21
C THR A 129 -5.96 -0.40 5.73
N THR A 130 -5.32 -0.76 4.62
CA THR A 130 -4.46 0.14 3.84
C THR A 130 -5.22 0.64 2.63
N ALA A 131 -5.08 1.94 2.34
CA ALA A 131 -5.55 2.56 1.11
C ALA A 131 -4.39 3.32 0.44
N THR A 132 -4.34 3.26 -0.89
CA THR A 132 -3.44 4.13 -1.68
C THR A 132 -4.25 5.10 -2.53
N PHE A 133 -4.04 6.39 -2.29
CA PHE A 133 -4.67 7.47 -3.05
C PHE A 133 -3.70 8.01 -4.08
N THR A 134 -4.16 8.17 -5.32
CA THR A 134 -3.37 8.79 -6.39
C THR A 134 -4.11 9.96 -7.01
N TRP A 135 -3.38 11.02 -7.32
CA TRP A 135 -3.92 12.19 -8.01
C TRP A 135 -2.82 12.90 -8.80
N SER A 136 -3.25 13.76 -9.72
CA SER A 136 -2.38 14.56 -10.58
C SER A 136 -2.69 16.04 -10.39
N GLY A 137 -1.78 16.89 -10.87
CA GLY A 137 -1.95 18.34 -10.84
C GLY A 137 -0.70 19.05 -10.39
N THR A 138 -0.70 20.36 -10.60
CA THR A 138 0.31 21.27 -10.07
C THR A 138 -0.28 22.02 -8.88
N GLN A 139 0.49 22.19 -7.82
CA GLN A 139 0.04 22.95 -6.66
C GLN A 139 -0.06 24.44 -7.05
N SER A 140 -1.25 24.91 -7.41
CA SER A 140 -1.53 26.34 -7.57
C SER A 140 -1.98 26.91 -6.23
N GLY A 141 -1.20 27.82 -5.66
CA GLY A 141 -1.58 28.48 -4.42
C GLY A 141 -2.79 29.39 -4.59
N GLY A 142 -3.81 29.17 -3.76
CA GLY A 142 -4.85 30.15 -3.43
C GLY A 142 -6.20 29.99 -4.16
N GLY A 143 -7.21 29.46 -3.45
CA GLY A 143 -8.62 29.68 -3.80
C GLY A 143 -9.50 28.42 -3.84
N THR A 144 -10.29 28.26 -2.78
CA THR A 144 -11.61 27.58 -2.67
C THR A 144 -12.04 26.55 -3.73
N GLY A 145 -12.08 25.29 -3.29
CA GLY A 145 -13.18 24.36 -3.58
C GLY A 145 -13.13 23.67 -4.95
N GLY A 146 -12.61 22.43 -4.95
CA GLY A 146 -12.75 21.51 -6.08
C GLY A 146 -12.64 20.06 -5.62
N THR A 147 -13.65 19.25 -5.94
CA THR A 147 -13.67 17.80 -5.73
C THR A 147 -12.91 17.11 -6.86
N GLY A 148 -11.59 16.92 -6.69
CA GLY A 148 -10.79 16.11 -7.60
C GLY A 148 -11.18 14.63 -7.53
N GLN A 149 -11.28 13.98 -8.69
CA GLN A 149 -11.62 12.56 -8.79
C GLN A 149 -10.41 11.71 -8.39
N ILE A 150 -10.57 10.89 -7.34
CA ILE A 150 -9.61 9.84 -6.99
C ILE A 150 -9.87 8.67 -7.92
N THR A 151 -8.91 8.38 -8.77
CA THR A 151 -8.90 7.18 -9.61
C THR A 151 -7.72 6.34 -9.22
N GLY A 152 -7.96 5.16 -8.65
CA GLY A 152 -6.92 4.14 -8.57
C GLY A 152 -6.72 3.49 -9.93
N TYR A 153 -5.84 2.47 -9.99
CA TYR A 153 -5.41 1.87 -11.25
C TYR A 153 -6.60 1.29 -12.03
N GLY A 154 -6.77 1.69 -13.29
CA GLY A 154 -7.89 1.26 -14.13
C GLY A 154 -9.26 1.81 -13.70
N GLY A 155 -9.30 2.91 -12.93
CA GLY A 155 -10.55 3.54 -12.49
C GLY A 155 -11.17 2.92 -11.22
N LYS A 156 -10.44 2.03 -10.54
CA LYS A 156 -10.88 1.34 -9.31
C LYS A 156 -10.03 1.77 -8.12
N CYS A 157 -10.63 1.96 -6.94
CA CYS A 157 -9.88 2.11 -5.68
C CYS A 157 -9.15 0.80 -5.36
N VAL A 158 -7.94 0.89 -4.78
CA VAL A 158 -7.18 -0.28 -4.30
C VAL A 158 -7.08 -0.18 -2.79
N ASP A 159 -7.91 -0.99 -2.12
CA ASP A 159 -8.03 -1.08 -0.66
C ASP A 159 -7.85 -2.55 -0.23
N VAL A 160 -7.15 -2.81 0.87
CA VAL A 160 -6.94 -4.17 1.44
C VAL A 160 -7.43 -4.18 2.88
N ALA A 161 -8.51 -4.91 3.15
CA ALA A 161 -9.11 -5.00 4.48
C ALA A 161 -8.53 -6.18 5.30
N GLY A 162 -8.18 -5.92 6.57
CA GLY A 162 -7.96 -6.96 7.57
C GLY A 162 -6.83 -7.95 7.27
N ALA A 163 -5.78 -7.53 6.55
CA ALA A 163 -4.69 -8.40 6.09
C ALA A 163 -5.16 -9.61 5.24
N SER A 164 -6.31 -9.50 4.58
CA SER A 164 -6.86 -10.53 3.70
C SER A 164 -5.98 -10.77 2.47
N SER A 165 -5.69 -12.02 2.16
CA SER A 165 -5.08 -12.45 0.90
C SER A 165 -6.12 -12.70 -0.22
N ALA A 166 -7.41 -12.55 0.09
CA ALA A 166 -8.48 -12.82 -0.87
C ALA A 166 -8.62 -11.69 -1.90
N ASN A 167 -8.47 -12.07 -3.18
CA ASN A 167 -8.68 -11.17 -4.33
C ASN A 167 -10.08 -10.56 -4.29
N GLY A 168 -10.17 -9.22 -4.37
CA GLY A 168 -11.45 -8.52 -4.46
C GLY A 168 -12.24 -8.47 -3.15
N THR A 169 -11.57 -8.55 -2.00
CA THR A 169 -12.19 -8.25 -0.70
C THR A 169 -12.92 -6.91 -0.80
N ALA A 170 -14.25 -6.93 -0.63
CA ALA A 170 -15.09 -5.75 -0.74
C ALA A 170 -14.78 -4.78 0.40
N VAL A 171 -14.74 -3.49 0.06
CA VAL A 171 -14.74 -2.35 1.00
C VAL A 171 -16.17 -1.94 1.30
#